data_AF-C4WYI9-F1
#
_entry.id   AF-C4WYI9-F1
#
_cell.length_a   1.000
_cell.length_b   1.000
_cell.length_c   1.000
_cell.angle_alpha   90.00
_cell.angle_beta   90.00
_cell.angle_gamma   90.00
#
_symmetry.space_group_name_H-M   'P 1'
#
loop_
_entity.id
_entity.type
_entity.pdbx_description
1 polymer ?
#
loop_
_entity_poly.entity_id
_entity_poly.type
_entity_poly.pdbx_seq_one_letter_code
_entity_poly.pdbx_strand_id
1 'polypeptide(L)' 'PSVGLFIQLAVRNDEELSRLLGMVTIASGGVMPNIHNLLLPKKAGGSKAVAADDDS' A
#
# COMPACT_ATOMS: atom_id res chain seq x y z
N PRO A 1 -6.41 -1.60 18.34
CA PRO A 1 -6.67 -0.89 17.07
C PRO A 1 -6.20 0.57 17.15
N SER A 2 -5.03 0.88 16.58
CA SER A 2 -4.43 2.22 16.64
C SER A 2 -5.05 3.13 15.57
N VAL A 3 -5.65 4.24 15.99
CA VAL A 3 -6.34 5.19 15.10
C VAL A 3 -5.45 5.77 14.00
N GLY A 4 -4.14 5.85 14.23
CA GLY A 4 -3.16 6.38 13.26
C GLY A 4 -3.12 5.62 11.94
N LEU A 5 -3.36 4.30 11.93
CA LEU A 5 -3.30 3.50 10.70
C LEU A 5 -4.39 3.89 9.70
N PHE A 6 -5.60 4.18 10.17
CA PHE A 6 -6.71 4.62 9.33
C PHE A 6 -6.45 6.02 8.75
N ILE A 7 -5.82 6.91 9.52
CA ILE A 7 -5.43 8.25 9.07
C ILE A 7 -4.35 8.15 8.00
N GLN A 8 -3.31 7.34 8.22
CA GLN A 8 -2.24 7.12 7.24
C GLN A 8 -2.78 6.51 5.94
N LEU A 9 -3.72 5.57 6.02
CA LEU A 9 -4.37 4.97 4.85
C LEU A 9 -5.21 5.99 4.08
N ALA A 10 -6.03 6.79 4.77
CA ALA A 10 -6.83 7.84 4.13
C ALA A 10 -5.95 8.90 3.44
N VAL A 11 -4.89 9.38 4.11
CA VAL A 11 -3.96 10.39 3.58
C VAL A 11 -3.13 9.86 2.41
N ARG A 12 -2.82 8.55 2.34
CA ARG A 12 -2.00 7.99 1.25
C ARG A 12 -2.81 7.45 0.08
N ASN A 13 -4.10 7.23 0.25
CA ASN A 13 -5.03 6.89 -0.84
C ASN A 13 -5.58 8.14 -1.57
N ASP A 14 -5.43 9.33 -0.98
CA ASP A 14 -5.83 10.60 -1.56
C ASP A 14 -4.62 11.35 -2.14
N GLU A 15 -4.70 11.77 -3.41
CA GLU A 15 -3.57 12.37 -4.12
C GLU A 15 -3.24 13.78 -3.62
N GLU A 16 -4.25 14.60 -3.32
CA GLU A 16 -4.07 15.97 -2.85
C GLU A 16 -3.49 16.00 -1.43
N LEU A 17 -4.02 15.17 -0.53
CA LEU A 17 -3.54 15.02 0.83
C LEU A 17 -2.14 14.39 0.89
N SER A 18 -1.86 13.38 0.05
CA SER A 18 -0.53 12.75 -0.03
C SER A 18 0.52 13.75 -0.53
N ARG A 19 0.17 14.65 -1.47
CA ARG A 19 1.04 15.74 -1.93
C ARG A 19 1.23 16.83 -0.86
N LEU A 20 0.15 17.26 -0.21
CA LEU A 20 0.16 18.31 0.82
C LEU A 20 0.93 17.87 2.08
N LEU A 21 0.76 16.62 2.49
CA LEU A 21 1.37 16.04 3.70
C LEU A 21 2.59 15.16 3.39
N GLY A 22 3.19 15.32 2.21
CA GLY A 22 4.29 14.46 1.73
C GLY A 22 5.49 14.40 2.66
N MET A 23 5.81 15.52 3.33
CA MET A 23 6.93 15.67 4.28
C MET A 23 6.53 15.51 5.77
N VAL A 24 5.25 15.27 6.06
CA VAL A 24 4.74 15.20 7.44
C VAL A 24 4.73 13.75 7.93
N THR A 25 5.33 13.50 9.10
CA THR A 25 5.35 12.19 9.75
C THR A 25 4.12 12.00 10.64
N ILE A 26 3.25 11.05 10.31
CA ILE A 26 2.10 10.69 11.15
C ILE A 26 2.54 9.68 12.23
N ALA A 27 2.56 10.13 13.49
CA ALA A 27 2.90 9.28 14.63
C ALA A 27 1.94 8.08 14.74
N SER A 28 2.49 6.88 14.93
CA SER A 28 1.74 5.62 14.98
C SER A 28 0.90 5.31 13.71
N GLY A 29 1.23 5.93 12.57
CA GLY A 29 0.54 5.72 11.29
C GLY A 29 0.88 4.41 10.57
N GLY A 30 2.07 3.83 10.83
CA GLY A 30 2.57 2.70 10.05
C GLY A 30 2.94 3.10 8.61
N VAL A 31 2.97 2.12 7.70
CA VAL A 31 3.26 2.33 6.28
C VAL A 31 2.27 1.54 5.42
N MET A 32 2.02 2.01 4.19
CA MET A 32 1.27 1.24 3.20
C MET A 32 2.10 0.02 2.76
N PRO A 33 1.55 -1.21 2.75
CA PRO A 33 2.26 -2.37 2.24
C PRO A 33 2.57 -2.23 0.75
N ASN A 34 3.86 -2.25 0.40
CA ASN A 34 4.34 -2.25 -0.97
C ASN A 34 5.58 -3.16 -1.08
N ILE A 35 5.55 -4.12 -1.99
CA ILE A 35 6.65 -5.07 -2.22
C ILE A 35 7.07 -4.95 -3.67
N HIS A 36 8.30 -4.52 -3.92
CA HIS A 36 8.85 -4.45 -5.27
C HIS A 36 8.93 -5.84 -5.91
N ASN A 37 8.50 -5.95 -7.18
CA ASN A 37 8.47 -7.22 -7.92
C ASN A 37 9.82 -7.95 -8.02
N LEU A 38 10.94 -7.23 -7.87
CA LEU A 38 12.30 -7.80 -7.84
C LEU A 38 12.61 -8.55 -6.52
N LEU A 39 11.89 -8.23 -5.45
CA LEU A 39 12.00 -8.86 -4.13
C LEU A 39 11.02 -10.03 -3.96
N LEU A 40 10.01 -10.14 -4.85
CA LEU A 40 9.18 -11.34 -4.92
C LEU A 40 10.06 -12.53 -5.35
N PRO A 41 9.95 -13.70 -4.69
CA PRO A 41 10.64 -14.90 -5.14
C PRO A 41 10.31 -15.20 -6.61
N LYS A 42 11.33 -15.50 -7.43
CA LYS A 42 11.13 -15.99 -8.79
C LYS A 42 10.31 -17.30 -8.72
N LYS A 43 9.03 -17.19 -9.05
CA LYS A 43 7.96 -18.19 -9.03
C LYS A 43 8.41 -19.65 -8.84
N ALA A 44 8.42 -20.09 -7.58
CA ALA A 44 8.11 -21.48 -7.23
C ALA A 44 6.57 -21.59 -7.08
N GLY A 45 5.96 -22.61 -7.69
CA GLY A 45 4.50 -22.68 -7.82
C GLY A 45 3.77 -23.15 -6.55
N GLY A 46 2.57 -22.59 -6.30
CA GLY A 46 1.66 -23.06 -5.25
C GLY A 46 0.56 -22.06 -4.87
N SER A 47 -0.62 -22.20 -5.49
CA SER A 47 -2.00 -21.86 -5.03
C SER A 47 -2.20 -20.82 -3.90
N LYS A 48 -3.10 -19.81 -3.99
CA LYS A 48 -4.49 -19.86 -4.52
C LYS A 48 -5.16 -18.46 -4.62
N ALA A 49 -5.81 -18.14 -5.77
CA ALA A 49 -6.95 -17.19 -5.99
C ALA A 49 -6.81 -15.68 -5.58
N VAL A 50 -7.36 -14.63 -6.22
CA VAL A 50 -8.21 -14.33 -7.43
C VAL A 50 -8.19 -12.78 -7.63
N ALA A 51 -8.64 -12.12 -8.72
CA ALA A 51 -8.70 -12.40 -10.17
C ALA A 51 -9.22 -11.14 -10.94
N ALA A 52 -8.51 -10.69 -11.98
CA ALA A 52 -8.84 -9.64 -12.97
C ALA A 52 -7.67 -9.64 -14.00
N ASP A 53 -7.77 -9.88 -15.32
CA ASP A 53 -8.67 -9.35 -16.39
C ASP A 53 -8.65 -7.81 -16.44
N ASP A 54 -8.35 -7.12 -17.55
CA ASP A 54 -8.16 -7.52 -18.97
C ASP A 54 -7.24 -6.49 -19.70
N ASP A 55 -6.82 -6.78 -20.94
CA ASP A 55 -5.86 -6.01 -21.76
C ASP A 55 -6.55 -4.94 -22.65
N SER A 56 -6.14 -3.66 -22.54
CA SER A 56 -6.39 -2.56 -23.51
C SER A 56 -5.52 -1.33 -23.23
#